data_AF-A0A849QIT8-F1
#
_entry.id   AF-A0A849QIT8-F1
#
_cell.length_a   1.000
_cell.length_b   1.000
_cell.length_c   1.000
_cell.angle_alpha   90.00
_cell.angle_beta   90.00
_cell.angle_gamma   90.00
#
_symmetry.space_group_name_H-M   'P 1'
#
loop_
_entity.id
_entity.type
_entity.pdbx_description
1 polymer ?
#
loop_
_entity_poly.entity_id
_entity_poly.type
_entity_poly.pdbx_seq_one_letter_code
_entity_poly.pdbx_strand_id
1 'polypeptide(L)'
;MAKFRADHYLVAEFEKPDRTKDGQKVLEALKEIPELKDLAIVSKRLEGKSWQEILGRIDIPAGSKAFWAMVKNDVSEREPYNLLIRLDVNSEGADIEDARAKVKSWVESAFISRIKSKVPVKTINVLQANEIYMPDLP
;
A
#
# COMPACT_ATOMS: atom_id res chain seq x y z
N MET A 1 -11.78 21.36 -10.75
CA MET A 1 -10.30 21.40 -10.83
C MET A 1 -9.86 20.33 -11.84
N ALA A 2 -8.61 20.35 -12.30
CA ALA A 2 -8.12 19.28 -13.16
C ALA A 2 -7.98 17.99 -12.34
N LYS A 3 -8.19 16.84 -12.99
CA LYS A 3 -7.98 15.51 -12.41
C LYS A 3 -6.62 15.01 -12.84
N PHE A 4 -5.80 14.64 -11.87
CA PHE A 4 -4.47 14.09 -12.11
C PHE A 4 -4.39 12.67 -11.58
N ARG A 5 -3.63 11.82 -12.27
CA ARG A 5 -3.23 10.52 -11.75
C ARG A 5 -2.18 10.74 -10.67
N ALA A 6 -2.45 10.23 -9.47
CA ALA A 6 -1.70 10.53 -8.25
C ALA A 6 -1.36 9.24 -7.48
N ASP A 7 -0.77 8.27 -8.20
CA ASP A 7 -0.41 6.97 -7.64
C ASP A 7 0.58 7.08 -6.48
N HIS A 8 0.33 6.29 -5.43
CA HIS A 8 1.21 6.18 -4.28
C HIS A 8 1.37 4.74 -3.85
N TYR A 9 2.44 4.52 -3.10
CA TYR A 9 2.74 3.26 -2.48
C TYR A 9 2.93 3.45 -0.98
N LEU A 10 2.58 2.43 -0.21
CA LEU A 10 2.93 2.35 1.20
C LEU A 10 3.76 1.09 1.41
N VAL A 11 4.93 1.26 2.00
CA VAL A 11 5.81 0.14 2.37
C VAL A 11 5.97 0.10 3.88
N ALA A 12 6.05 -1.10 4.45
CA ALA A 12 6.28 -1.26 5.89
C ALA A 12 7.18 -2.47 6.20
N GLU A 13 8.07 -2.29 7.17
CA GLU A 13 8.88 -3.35 7.78
C GLU A 13 8.25 -3.73 9.13
N PHE A 14 8.00 -5.03 9.34
CA PHE A 14 7.37 -5.54 10.56
C PHE A 14 8.44 -5.95 11.58
N GLU A 15 8.14 -5.86 12.87
CA GLU A 15 9.09 -6.26 13.91
C GLU A 15 9.35 -7.76 13.94
N LYS A 16 8.28 -8.56 13.75
CA LYS A 16 8.30 -10.02 13.78
C LYS A 16 7.36 -10.57 12.70
N PRO A 17 7.79 -10.61 11.43
CA PRO A 17 6.90 -10.93 10.32
C PRO A 17 6.38 -12.38 10.40
N ASP A 18 5.06 -12.51 10.41
CA ASP A 18 4.30 -13.74 10.22
C ASP A 18 3.24 -13.46 9.16
N ARG A 19 3.60 -13.67 7.89
CA ARG A 19 2.77 -13.38 6.72
C ARG A 19 1.30 -13.74 6.92
N THR A 20 1.01 -14.92 7.45
CA THR A 20 -0.38 -15.40 7.54
C THR A 20 -1.18 -14.58 8.55
N LYS A 21 -0.59 -14.31 9.73
CA LYS A 21 -1.24 -13.48 10.76
C LYS A 21 -1.25 -12.02 10.38
N ASP A 22 -0.15 -11.51 9.85
CA ASP A 22 -0.01 -10.11 9.48
C ASP A 22 -0.87 -9.76 8.27
N GLY A 23 -0.99 -10.66 7.28
CA GLY A 23 -1.91 -10.46 6.16
C GLY A 23 -3.37 -10.34 6.62
N GLN A 24 -3.79 -11.18 7.57
CA GLN A 24 -5.13 -11.07 8.15
C GLN A 24 -5.31 -9.75 8.94
N LYS A 25 -4.33 -9.36 9.74
CA LYS A 25 -4.35 -8.09 10.49
C LYS A 25 -4.36 -6.86 9.59
N VAL A 26 -3.58 -6.89 8.51
CA VAL A 26 -3.56 -5.83 7.50
C VAL A 26 -4.92 -5.78 6.80
N LEU A 27 -5.51 -6.91 6.41
CA LEU A 27 -6.86 -6.96 5.85
C LEU A 27 -7.89 -6.31 6.79
N GLU A 28 -7.84 -6.66 8.09
CA GLU A 28 -8.72 -6.06 9.10
C GLU A 28 -8.52 -4.56 9.24
N ALA A 29 -7.28 -4.08 9.29
CA ALA A 29 -6.97 -2.65 9.32
C ALA A 29 -7.51 -1.93 8.07
N LEU A 30 -7.37 -2.53 6.88
CA LEU A 30 -7.84 -1.95 5.63
C LEU A 30 -9.37 -1.92 5.52
N LYS A 31 -10.07 -2.89 6.12
CA LYS A 31 -11.54 -2.88 6.18
C LYS A 31 -12.11 -1.73 7.02
N GLU A 32 -11.31 -1.13 7.90
CA GLU A 32 -11.68 0.08 8.66
C GLU A 32 -11.55 1.37 7.83
N ILE A 33 -11.13 1.28 6.56
CA ILE A 33 -11.05 2.40 5.62
C ILE A 33 -12.29 2.37 4.71
N PRO A 34 -13.21 3.34 4.84
CA PRO A 34 -14.51 3.28 4.16
C PRO A 34 -14.40 3.34 2.64
N GLU A 35 -13.36 3.96 2.09
CA GLU A 35 -13.09 4.03 0.65
C GLU A 35 -12.63 2.68 0.07
N LEU A 36 -12.19 1.72 0.89
CA LEU A 36 -11.80 0.41 0.39
C LEU A 36 -13.00 -0.55 0.43
N LYS A 37 -13.33 -1.13 -0.73
CA LYS A 37 -14.45 -2.05 -0.89
C LYS A 37 -13.99 -3.41 -1.42
N ASP A 38 -14.79 -4.42 -1.12
CA ASP A 38 -14.66 -5.78 -1.66
C ASP A 38 -13.28 -6.41 -1.39
N LEU A 39 -12.71 -6.10 -0.22
CA LEU A 39 -11.38 -6.57 0.16
C LEU A 39 -11.37 -8.08 0.43
N ALA A 40 -10.49 -8.79 -0.27
CA ALA A 40 -10.26 -10.22 -0.13
C ALA A 40 -8.76 -10.54 -0.08
N ILE A 41 -8.39 -11.57 0.67
CA ILE A 41 -7.01 -12.05 0.76
C ILE A 41 -6.84 -13.34 -0.03
N VAL A 42 -5.75 -13.44 -0.78
CA VAL A 42 -5.39 -14.60 -1.60
C VAL A 42 -3.94 -14.97 -1.33
N SER A 43 -3.68 -16.24 -1.07
CA SER A 43 -2.30 -16.74 -0.91
C SER A 43 -1.70 -17.07 -2.28
N LYS A 44 -0.44 -16.68 -2.48
CA LYS A 44 0.34 -16.97 -3.69
C LYS A 44 1.65 -17.69 -3.31
N ARG A 45 2.13 -18.54 -4.22
CA ARG A 45 3.40 -19.25 -4.09
C ARG A 45 4.04 -19.40 -5.46
N LEU A 46 5.33 -19.09 -5.56
CA LEU A 46 6.13 -19.24 -6.76
C LEU A 46 7.58 -19.52 -6.36
N GLU A 47 8.20 -20.54 -6.95
CA GLU A 47 9.64 -20.84 -6.78
C GLU A 47 10.12 -20.82 -5.31
N GLY A 48 9.38 -21.49 -4.43
CA GLY A 48 9.71 -21.54 -3.00
C GLY A 48 9.34 -20.29 -2.20
N LYS A 49 9.13 -19.15 -2.86
CA LYS A 49 8.62 -17.91 -2.24
C LYS A 49 7.11 -17.97 -2.10
N SER A 50 6.58 -17.32 -1.06
CA SER A 50 5.14 -17.28 -0.86
C SER A 50 4.69 -16.01 -0.12
N TRP A 51 3.65 -15.38 -0.63
CA TRP A 51 3.11 -14.11 -0.15
C TRP A 51 1.58 -14.16 -0.09
N GLN A 52 0.98 -13.21 0.59
CA GLN A 52 -0.45 -12.98 0.56
C GLN A 52 -0.73 -11.68 -0.17
N GLU A 53 -1.72 -11.70 -1.05
CA GLU A 53 -2.22 -10.53 -1.75
C GLU A 53 -3.56 -10.13 -1.15
N ILE A 54 -3.75 -8.84 -0.90
CA ILE A 54 -5.04 -8.27 -0.56
C ILE A 54 -5.52 -7.48 -1.77
N LEU A 55 -6.61 -7.93 -2.35
CA LEU A 55 -7.23 -7.39 -3.54
C LEU A 55 -8.53 -6.68 -3.16
N GLY A 56 -8.91 -5.67 -3.93
CA GLY A 56 -10.19 -4.98 -3.80
C GLY A 56 -10.25 -3.76 -4.70
N ARG A 57 -11.08 -2.79 -4.34
CA ARG A 57 -11.20 -1.53 -5.08
C ARG A 57 -11.22 -0.32 -4.15
N ILE A 58 -10.77 0.82 -4.68
CA ILE A 58 -10.88 2.12 -4.03
C ILE A 58 -12.08 2.84 -4.62
N ASP A 59 -13.06 3.16 -3.79
CA ASP A 59 -14.27 3.89 -4.15
C ASP A 59 -14.14 5.35 -3.69
N ILE A 60 -13.63 6.20 -4.59
CA ILE A 60 -13.46 7.64 -4.37
C ILE A 60 -14.07 8.44 -5.53
N PRO A 61 -14.60 9.66 -5.31
CA PRO A 61 -15.24 10.46 -6.36
C PRO A 61 -14.32 10.82 -7.54
N ALA A 62 -13.02 11.00 -7.29
CA ALA A 62 -12.04 11.28 -8.33
C ALA A 62 -11.78 10.07 -9.26
N GLY A 63 -12.19 8.87 -8.82
CA GLY A 63 -11.97 7.59 -9.48
C GLY A 63 -10.65 6.93 -9.09
N SER A 64 -10.61 5.61 -9.20
CA SER A 64 -9.42 4.80 -9.03
C SER A 64 -9.28 3.81 -10.18
N LYS A 65 -8.07 3.29 -10.40
CA LYS A 65 -7.80 2.22 -11.36
C LYS A 65 -7.55 0.89 -10.68
N ALA A 66 -6.83 0.89 -9.56
CA ALA A 66 -6.44 -0.34 -8.89
C ALA A 66 -6.09 -0.12 -7.41
N PHE A 67 -6.37 -1.15 -6.63
CA PHE A 67 -5.84 -1.34 -5.28
C PHE A 67 -5.23 -2.73 -5.20
N TRP A 68 -4.03 -2.80 -4.64
CA TRP A 68 -3.35 -4.07 -4.41
C TRP A 68 -2.42 -3.94 -3.22
N ALA A 69 -2.40 -4.95 -2.35
CA ALA A 69 -1.39 -5.06 -1.32
C ALA A 69 -0.76 -6.45 -1.30
N MET A 70 0.50 -6.52 -0.92
CA MET A 70 1.28 -7.74 -0.77
C MET A 70 1.90 -7.79 0.62
N VAL A 71 1.78 -8.94 1.27
CA VAL A 71 2.40 -9.26 2.54
C VAL A 71 3.32 -10.46 2.36
N LYS A 72 4.58 -10.34 2.75
CA LYS A 72 5.61 -11.38 2.64
C LYS A 72 6.53 -11.40 3.87
N ASN A 73 7.13 -12.56 4.14
CA ASN A 73 8.15 -12.69 5.19
C ASN A 73 9.52 -12.25 4.68
N ASP A 74 9.86 -12.62 3.45
CA ASP A 74 11.20 -12.44 2.89
C ASP A 74 11.45 -10.98 2.51
N VAL A 75 12.48 -10.38 3.11
CA VAL A 75 12.99 -9.06 2.75
C VAL A 75 14.35 -9.18 2.06
N SER A 76 14.69 -8.21 1.22
CA SER A 76 16.00 -8.12 0.56
C SER A 76 16.45 -6.67 0.50
N GLU A 77 17.69 -6.42 0.10
CA GLU A 77 18.17 -5.04 -0.11
C GLU A 77 17.30 -4.26 -1.11
N ARG A 78 16.77 -4.93 -2.13
CA ARG A 78 15.87 -4.31 -3.13
C ARG A 78 14.44 -4.14 -2.63
N GLU A 79 14.02 -4.98 -1.69
CA GLU A 79 12.67 -4.97 -1.13
C GLU A 79 12.75 -5.09 0.39
N PRO A 80 13.20 -4.04 1.10
CA PRO A 80 13.42 -4.05 2.54
C PRO A 80 12.11 -3.84 3.32
N TYR A 81 11.04 -4.51 2.89
CA TYR A 81 9.69 -4.36 3.45
C TYR A 81 8.93 -5.69 3.44
N ASN A 82 8.06 -5.86 4.44
CA ASN A 82 7.15 -6.99 4.55
C ASN A 82 5.78 -6.70 3.92
N LEU A 83 5.36 -5.44 3.96
CA LEU A 83 4.12 -4.95 3.36
C LEU A 83 4.44 -3.99 2.23
N LEU A 84 3.75 -4.17 1.11
CA LEU A 84 3.66 -3.21 0.02
C LEU A 84 2.19 -3.00 -0.31
N ILE A 85 1.73 -1.76 -0.37
CA ILE A 85 0.40 -1.37 -0.85
C ILE A 85 0.62 -0.46 -2.05
N ARG A 86 -0.08 -0.71 -3.16
CA ARG A 86 -0.16 0.15 -4.32
C ARG A 86 -1.56 0.74 -4.42
N LEU A 87 -1.64 2.05 -4.52
CA LEU A 87 -2.87 2.81 -4.75
C LEU A 87 -2.76 3.54 -6.08
N ASP A 88 -3.51 3.08 -7.08
CA ASP A 88 -3.61 3.72 -8.40
C ASP A 88 -4.90 4.54 -8.43
N VAL A 89 -4.79 5.82 -8.08
CA VAL A 89 -5.92 6.73 -7.82
C VAL A 89 -5.75 8.05 -8.56
N ASN A 90 -6.88 8.68 -8.85
CA ASN A 90 -6.89 10.07 -9.27
C ASN A 90 -7.13 10.99 -8.08
N SER A 91 -6.71 12.24 -8.21
CA SER A 91 -7.01 13.31 -7.27
C SER A 91 -7.21 14.62 -8.00
N GLU A 92 -8.03 15.48 -7.44
CA GLU A 92 -8.26 16.82 -7.95
C GLU A 92 -7.26 17.81 -7.33
N GLY A 93 -6.61 18.59 -8.18
CA GLY A 93 -5.63 19.57 -7.73
C GLY A 93 -5.50 20.76 -8.66
N ALA A 94 -4.78 21.78 -8.18
CA ALA A 94 -4.35 22.90 -9.04
C ALA A 94 -3.34 22.41 -10.08
N ASP A 95 -2.45 21.51 -9.67
CA ASP A 95 -1.46 20.82 -10.48
C ASP A 95 -1.27 19.38 -9.99
N ILE A 96 -0.33 18.65 -10.61
CA ILE A 96 -0.03 17.26 -10.27
C ILE A 96 0.59 17.10 -8.88
N GLU A 97 1.35 18.09 -8.40
CA GLU A 97 2.04 18.02 -7.11
C GLU A 97 1.05 18.23 -5.96
N ASP A 98 0.11 19.17 -6.11
CA ASP A 98 -1.02 19.33 -5.18
C ASP A 98 -1.89 18.06 -5.14
N ALA A 99 -2.19 17.47 -6.30
CA ALA A 99 -2.97 16.23 -6.37
C ALA A 99 -2.24 15.06 -5.66
N ARG A 100 -0.92 14.93 -5.84
CA ARG A 100 -0.09 13.92 -5.17
C ARG A 100 0.00 14.14 -3.66
N ALA A 101 0.22 15.37 -3.22
CA ALA A 101 0.28 15.72 -1.82
C ALA A 101 -1.03 15.36 -1.09
N LYS A 102 -2.19 15.63 -1.70
CA LYS A 102 -3.50 15.23 -1.17
C LYS A 102 -3.63 13.72 -0.99
N VAL A 103 -3.23 12.93 -1.99
CA VAL A 103 -3.27 11.46 -1.90
C VAL A 103 -2.31 10.98 -0.80
N LYS A 104 -1.08 11.51 -0.75
CA LYS A 104 -0.12 11.16 0.29
C LYS A 104 -0.68 11.42 1.69
N SER A 105 -1.23 12.61 1.95
CA SER A 105 -1.83 12.94 3.24
C SER A 105 -3.03 12.06 3.59
N TRP A 106 -3.85 11.70 2.60
CA TRP A 106 -4.94 10.74 2.80
C TRP A 106 -4.40 9.36 3.19
N VAL A 107 -3.39 8.85 2.47
CA VAL A 107 -2.77 7.55 2.79
C VAL A 107 -2.13 7.57 4.18
N GLU A 108 -1.39 8.62 4.52
CA GLU A 108 -0.73 8.76 5.82
C GLU A 108 -1.76 8.80 6.97
N SER A 109 -2.83 9.57 6.82
CA SER A 109 -3.86 9.70 7.86
C SER A 109 -4.74 8.46 7.98
N ALA A 110 -5.18 7.89 6.87
CA ALA A 110 -6.11 6.77 6.86
C ALA A 110 -5.44 5.42 7.11
N PHE A 111 -4.28 5.15 6.51
CA PHE A 111 -3.69 3.81 6.50
C PHE A 111 -2.71 3.59 7.66
N ILE A 112 -1.79 4.52 7.89
CA ILE A 112 -0.65 4.29 8.80
C ILE A 112 -1.13 3.99 10.22
N SER A 113 -2.06 4.79 10.74
CA SER A 113 -2.59 4.64 12.10
C SER A 113 -3.30 3.30 12.30
N ARG A 114 -4.10 2.87 11.32
CA ARG A 114 -4.84 1.59 11.34
C ARG A 114 -3.92 0.39 11.23
N ILE A 115 -2.89 0.44 10.38
CA ILE A 115 -1.92 -0.64 10.27
C ILE A 115 -1.11 -0.76 11.57
N LYS A 116 -0.64 0.36 12.12
CA LYS A 116 0.10 0.42 13.38
C LYS A 116 -0.69 -0.10 14.58
N SER A 117 -2.02 0.01 14.57
CA SER A 117 -2.86 -0.46 15.68
C SER A 117 -3.02 -1.99 15.71
N LYS A 118 -2.78 -2.69 14.58
CA LYS A 118 -2.94 -4.15 14.47
C LYS A 118 -1.62 -4.89 14.33
N VAL A 119 -0.63 -4.27 13.67
CA VAL A 119 0.66 -4.89 13.31
C VAL A 119 1.81 -4.07 13.90
N PRO A 120 2.70 -4.68 14.70
CA PRO A 120 3.95 -4.04 15.12
C PRO A 120 4.86 -3.76 13.92
N VAL A 121 5.08 -2.49 13.64
CA VAL A 121 5.90 -2.00 12.52
C VAL A 121 7.13 -1.28 13.04
N LYS A 122 8.28 -1.64 12.47
CA LYS A 122 9.56 -0.96 12.70
C LYS A 122 9.65 0.31 11.86
N THR A 123 9.30 0.23 10.58
CA THR A 123 9.24 1.38 9.66
C THR A 123 7.98 1.31 8.80
N ILE A 124 7.46 2.47 8.41
CA ILE A 124 6.34 2.60 7.47
C ILE A 124 6.48 3.93 6.73
N ASN A 125 6.44 3.89 5.40
CA ASN A 125 6.65 5.05 4.55
C ASN A 125 5.63 5.09 3.42
N VAL A 126 5.22 6.30 3.03
CA VAL A 126 4.40 6.55 1.84
C VAL A 126 5.31 7.15 0.77
N LEU A 127 5.37 6.47 -0.37
CA LEU A 127 6.32 6.69 -1.44
C LEU A 127 5.60 6.91 -2.77
N GLN A 128 6.20 7.69 -3.65
CA GLN A 128 5.85 7.77 -5.06
C GLN A 128 6.53 6.63 -5.85
N ALA A 129 6.13 6.46 -7.10
CA ALA A 129 6.65 5.39 -7.96
C ALA A 129 8.18 5.42 -8.14
N ASN A 130 8.77 6.60 -8.21
CA ASN A 130 10.22 6.81 -8.35
C ASN A 130 11.01 6.56 -7.06
N GLU A 131 10.35 6.32 -5.92
CA GLU A 131 11.01 6.17 -4.62
C GLU A 131 11.08 4.71 -4.12
N ILE A 132 10.38 3.76 -4.74
CA ILE A 132 10.30 2.36 -4.25
C ILE A 132 11.58 1.56 -4.48
N TYR A 133 12.20 1.72 -5.65
CA TYR A 133 13.49 1.16 -6.06
C TYR A 133 13.69 1.56 -7.52
N MET A 134 14.66 2.43 -7.79
CA MET A 134 15.15 2.65 -9.15
C MET A 134 16.47 1.90 -9.27
N PRO A 135 16.59 0.88 -10.13
CA PRO A 135 17.91 0.31 -10.41
C PRO A 135 18.78 1.41 -11.03
N ASP A 136 20.04 1.45 -10.64
CA ASP A 136 21.01 2.27 -11.35
C ASP A 136 21.04 1.80 -12.82
N LEU A 137 20.66 2.70 -13.72
CA LEU A 137 20.80 2.45 -15.14
C LEU A 137 22.31 2.59 -15.47
N PRO A 138 22.93 1.59 -16.09
CA PRO A 138 24.33 1.68 -16.52
C PRO A 138 24.54 2.76 -17.59
#